data_AF-A0A2T9YVJ6-F1
#
_entry.id   AF-A0A2T9YVJ6-F1
#
_cell.length_a   1.000
_cell.length_b   1.000
_cell.length_c   1.000
_cell.angle_alpha   90.00
_cell.angle_beta   90.00
_cell.angle_gamma   90.00
#
_symmetry.space_group_name_H-M   'P 1'
#
loop_
_entity.id
_entity.type
_entity.pdbx_description
1 polymer ?
#
loop_
_entity_poly.entity_id
_entity_poly.type
_entity_poly.pdbx_seq_one_letter_code
_entity_poly.pdbx_strand_id
1 'polypeptide(L)'
;MEEIMKKIEKIKEVTGNSSVGFDSIDLDGDYDPDAYDKQMETIFNEDYYQTQDKKKPTWDDDLDISDIIKPESITDNQKNKKSKKNKNKKNQNKEDEFIMDADYLLKNQIEDSGVSGVNVNAEISDEKKQLSKSIEQYYQLNYEDIIDDLPTRFKYQKSKSFDFGLTPEEILLADEKDLNDLVSVKKLAPFRPEWKTSKDLKKASKNSVIKPLKKKISKNYKVWTEVFKGEQKNEEHKKKKIKK
;
A
#
# COMPACT_ATOMS: atom_id res chain seq x y z
N MET A 1 -7.84 -35.86 -17.18
CA MET A 1 -6.80 -36.56 -17.97
C MET A 1 -6.62 -35.93 -19.35
N GLU A 2 -7.63 -35.91 -20.24
CA GLU A 2 -7.49 -35.38 -21.62
C GLU A 2 -7.12 -33.88 -21.71
N GLU A 3 -7.61 -33.05 -20.79
CA GLU A 3 -7.25 -31.62 -20.76
C GLU A 3 -5.81 -31.36 -20.30
N ILE A 4 -5.24 -32.27 -19.51
CA ILE A 4 -3.85 -32.18 -19.01
C ILE A 4 -2.89 -32.56 -20.14
N MET A 5 -3.19 -33.63 -20.88
CA MET A 5 -2.42 -34.02 -22.07
C MET A 5 -2.41 -32.92 -23.13
N LYS A 6 -3.56 -32.28 -23.42
CA LYS A 6 -3.63 -31.12 -24.35
C LYS A 6 -2.78 -29.94 -23.89
N LYS A 7 -2.69 -29.68 -22.58
CA LYS A 7 -1.85 -28.60 -22.05
C LYS A 7 -0.36 -28.96 -22.13
N ILE A 8 0.01 -30.21 -21.88
CA ILE A 8 1.39 -30.70 -22.03
C ILE A 8 1.83 -30.62 -23.49
N GLU A 9 0.96 -30.99 -24.43
CA GLU A 9 1.23 -30.89 -25.87
C GLU A 9 1.45 -29.45 -26.32
N LYS A 10 0.63 -28.51 -25.83
CA LYS A 10 0.81 -27.07 -26.08
C LYS A 10 2.11 -26.53 -25.49
N ILE A 11 2.53 -27.04 -24.33
CA ILE A 11 3.83 -26.69 -23.71
C ILE A 11 4.99 -27.29 -24.51
N LYS A 12 4.86 -28.51 -25.04
CA LYS A 12 5.87 -29.12 -25.92
C LYS A 12 6.11 -28.27 -27.17
N GLU A 13 5.07 -27.75 -27.79
CA GLU A 13 5.16 -26.90 -28.99
C GLU A 13 5.84 -25.55 -28.68
N VAL A 14 5.54 -24.96 -27.53
CA VAL A 14 6.13 -23.66 -27.12
C VAL A 14 7.56 -23.80 -26.60
N THR A 15 7.92 -24.92 -25.97
CA THR A 15 9.23 -25.13 -25.35
C THR A 15 10.28 -25.70 -26.30
N GLY A 16 9.88 -26.21 -27.47
CA GLY A 16 10.81 -26.63 -28.53
C GLY A 16 11.74 -27.81 -28.19
N ASN A 17 11.58 -28.44 -27.02
CA ASN A 17 12.43 -29.54 -26.59
C ASN A 17 11.78 -30.89 -26.96
N SER A 18 12.58 -31.83 -27.48
CA SER A 18 12.10 -33.08 -28.10
C SER A 18 11.64 -34.15 -27.09
N SER A 19 12.07 -34.03 -25.83
CA SER A 19 11.58 -34.87 -24.72
C SER A 19 11.06 -33.97 -23.60
N VAL A 20 9.77 -34.05 -23.31
CA VAL A 20 9.20 -33.49 -22.08
C VAL A 20 9.32 -34.63 -21.07
N GLY A 21 10.33 -34.57 -20.19
CA GLY A 21 10.65 -35.62 -19.20
C GLY A 21 9.61 -35.79 -18.08
N PHE A 22 8.32 -35.64 -18.42
CA PHE A 22 7.19 -35.75 -17.49
C PHE A 22 6.50 -37.11 -17.53
N ASP A 23 6.84 -37.98 -18.48
CA ASP A 23 6.25 -39.33 -18.57
C ASP A 23 6.58 -40.22 -17.36
N SER A 24 7.60 -39.88 -16.56
CA SER A 24 8.01 -40.61 -15.36
C SER A 24 7.64 -39.93 -14.04
N ILE A 25 6.93 -38.79 -14.08
CA ILE A 25 6.52 -38.07 -12.87
C ILE A 25 5.11 -38.54 -12.49
N ASP A 26 5.05 -39.34 -11.42
CA ASP A 26 3.80 -39.80 -10.84
C ASP A 26 3.11 -38.62 -10.13
N LEU A 27 2.12 -38.04 -10.80
CA LEU A 27 1.38 -36.85 -10.33
C LEU A 27 0.31 -37.20 -9.27
N ASP A 28 -0.01 -38.48 -9.08
CA ASP A 28 -1.05 -38.95 -8.16
C ASP A 28 -0.48 -39.59 -6.88
N GLY A 29 0.85 -39.71 -6.75
CA GLY A 29 1.54 -40.28 -5.58
C GLY A 29 1.97 -39.23 -4.52
N ASP A 30 2.29 -39.70 -3.30
CA ASP A 30 2.86 -38.86 -2.25
C ASP A 30 4.25 -38.36 -2.66
N TYR A 31 4.48 -37.04 -2.57
CA TYR A 31 5.70 -36.38 -3.02
C TYR A 31 6.90 -36.74 -2.13
N ASP A 32 7.86 -37.52 -2.67
CA ASP A 32 9.14 -37.83 -2.02
C ASP A 32 10.28 -36.93 -2.53
N PRO A 33 10.95 -36.17 -1.66
CA PRO A 33 11.99 -35.20 -2.07
C PRO A 33 13.21 -35.87 -2.73
N ASP A 34 13.64 -37.04 -2.24
CA ASP A 34 14.83 -37.72 -2.74
C ASP A 34 14.62 -38.35 -4.14
N ALA A 35 13.39 -38.81 -4.43
CA ALA A 35 13.04 -39.36 -5.73
C ALA A 35 12.88 -38.23 -6.76
N TYR A 36 12.27 -37.12 -6.33
CA TYR A 36 12.10 -35.92 -7.15
C TYR A 36 13.45 -35.29 -7.52
N ASP A 37 14.38 -35.15 -6.57
CA ASP A 37 15.70 -34.57 -6.83
C ASP A 37 16.50 -35.37 -7.86
N LYS A 38 16.45 -36.72 -7.79
CA LYS A 38 17.07 -37.61 -8.79
C LYS A 38 16.44 -37.45 -10.17
N GLN A 39 15.12 -37.31 -10.24
CA GLN A 39 14.41 -37.10 -11.50
C GLN A 39 14.78 -35.74 -12.11
N MET A 40 14.84 -34.68 -11.30
CA MET A 40 15.25 -33.36 -11.76
C MET A 40 16.68 -33.36 -12.30
N GLU A 41 17.59 -34.07 -11.62
CA GLU A 41 18.97 -34.23 -12.10
C GLU A 41 19.01 -34.88 -13.48
N THR A 42 18.22 -35.93 -13.72
CA THR A 42 18.17 -36.61 -15.04
C THR A 42 17.52 -35.79 -16.16
N ILE A 43 16.57 -34.92 -15.84
CA ILE A 43 15.89 -34.06 -16.83
C ILE A 43 16.81 -32.88 -17.19
N PHE A 44 17.54 -32.35 -16.22
CA PHE A 44 18.44 -31.21 -16.38
C PHE A 44 19.91 -31.66 -16.43
N ASN A 45 20.22 -32.60 -17.32
CA ASN A 45 21.58 -33.09 -17.55
C ASN A 45 22.50 -32.05 -18.23
N GLU A 46 23.80 -32.34 -18.29
CA GLU A 46 24.79 -31.51 -19.01
C GLU A 46 24.42 -31.24 -20.48
N ASP A 47 23.68 -32.17 -21.12
CA ASP A 47 23.17 -32.00 -22.49
C ASP A 47 22.15 -30.83 -22.60
N TYR A 48 21.27 -30.67 -21.59
CA TYR A 48 20.34 -29.53 -21.50
C TYR A 48 21.08 -28.21 -21.30
N TYR A 49 22.14 -28.20 -20.49
CA TYR A 49 22.96 -27.00 -20.27
C TYR A 49 23.93 -26.69 -21.42
N GLN A 50 24.26 -27.68 -22.26
CA GLN A 50 25.08 -27.51 -23.46
C GLN A 50 24.28 -26.98 -24.65
N THR A 51 22.99 -27.27 -24.73
CA THR A 51 22.08 -26.60 -25.66
C THR A 51 21.93 -25.13 -25.26
N GLN A 52 22.76 -24.27 -25.85
CA GLN A 52 22.63 -22.82 -25.74
C GLN A 52 21.32 -22.41 -26.42
N ASP A 53 20.27 -22.18 -25.64
CA ASP A 53 19.03 -21.52 -26.08
C ASP A 53 19.35 -20.09 -26.53
N LYS A 54 19.78 -19.95 -27.79
CA LYS A 54 20.26 -18.68 -28.37
C LYS A 54 19.14 -17.73 -28.80
N LYS A 55 17.87 -18.05 -28.53
CA LYS A 55 16.75 -17.20 -28.92
C LYS A 55 16.01 -16.77 -27.67
N LYS A 56 16.37 -15.59 -27.16
CA LYS A 56 15.52 -14.85 -26.23
C LYS A 56 14.14 -14.72 -26.88
N PRO A 57 13.05 -15.04 -26.17
CA PRO A 57 11.71 -14.86 -26.72
C PRO A 57 11.54 -13.40 -27.12
N THR A 58 11.21 -13.16 -28.38
CA THR A 58 10.79 -11.85 -28.87
C THR A 58 9.33 -11.69 -28.47
N TRP A 59 9.06 -10.73 -27.60
CA TRP A 59 7.69 -10.29 -27.35
C TRP A 59 7.31 -9.37 -28.50
N ASP A 60 6.12 -9.52 -29.05
CA ASP A 60 5.60 -8.54 -30.01
C ASP A 60 5.48 -7.20 -29.27
N ASP A 61 6.30 -6.21 -29.65
CA ASP A 61 6.33 -4.87 -29.04
C ASP A 61 5.04 -4.06 -29.35
N ASP A 62 4.10 -4.64 -30.11
CA ASP A 62 2.87 -4.03 -30.60
C ASP A 62 1.66 -4.24 -29.65
N LEU A 63 1.88 -4.30 -28.34
CA LEU A 63 0.78 -4.11 -27.40
C LEU A 63 0.43 -2.61 -27.35
N ASP A 64 -0.68 -2.22 -27.97
CA ASP A 64 -1.20 -0.85 -28.01
C ASP A 64 -1.49 -0.28 -26.60
N ILE A 65 -0.47 0.26 -25.95
CA ILE A 65 -0.53 0.95 -24.65
C ILE A 65 -1.09 2.39 -24.80
N SER A 66 -1.43 2.82 -26.02
CA SER A 66 -1.91 4.18 -26.34
C SER A 66 -3.22 4.56 -25.64
N ASP A 67 -4.04 3.60 -25.22
CA ASP A 67 -5.26 3.86 -24.43
C ASP A 67 -4.98 4.17 -22.95
N ILE A 68 -3.78 3.82 -22.45
CA ILE A 68 -3.38 4.00 -21.05
C ILE A 68 -2.52 5.27 -20.88
N ILE A 69 -1.76 5.68 -21.90
CA ILE A 69 -0.80 6.81 -21.81
C ILE A 69 -1.11 7.86 -22.88
N LYS A 70 -1.55 9.06 -22.46
CA LYS A 70 -1.62 10.25 -23.34
C LYS A 70 -0.20 10.74 -23.68
N PRO A 71 0.06 11.20 -24.92
CA PRO A 71 1.41 11.39 -25.48
C PRO A 71 2.23 12.57 -24.92
N GLU A 72 1.76 13.30 -23.91
CA GLU A 72 2.48 14.47 -23.36
C GLU A 72 3.38 14.13 -22.15
N SER A 73 3.51 12.85 -21.77
CA SER A 73 4.13 12.44 -20.50
C SER A 73 5.38 11.56 -20.61
N ILE A 74 6.09 11.60 -21.74
CA ILE A 74 7.36 10.86 -21.90
C ILE A 74 8.51 11.87 -22.06
N THR A 75 8.86 12.53 -20.95
CA THR A 75 10.21 13.04 -20.73
C THR A 75 10.93 12.07 -19.83
N ASP A 76 12.10 11.65 -20.29
CA ASP A 76 13.05 10.72 -19.67
C ASP A 76 13.06 10.76 -18.13
N ASN A 77 12.67 9.65 -17.50
CA ASN A 77 13.21 9.17 -16.23
C ASN A 77 12.48 7.89 -15.80
N GLN A 78 13.24 6.80 -15.60
CA GLN A 78 13.18 5.89 -14.43
C GLN A 78 13.76 4.50 -14.77
N LYS A 79 15.05 4.33 -14.48
CA LYS A 79 15.58 3.03 -14.04
C LYS A 79 15.37 2.97 -12.54
N ASN A 80 14.55 2.04 -12.06
CA ASN A 80 14.68 1.47 -10.71
C ASN A 80 13.87 0.18 -10.55
N LYS A 81 14.56 -0.91 -10.24
CA LYS A 81 14.06 -2.04 -9.44
C LYS A 81 15.21 -3.01 -9.12
N LYS A 82 15.65 -3.03 -7.86
CA LYS A 82 16.18 -4.23 -7.21
C LYS A 82 15.61 -4.32 -5.80
N SER A 83 14.64 -5.20 -5.63
CA SER A 83 14.19 -5.71 -4.33
C SER A 83 15.22 -6.68 -3.76
N LYS A 84 15.65 -6.46 -2.51
CA LYS A 84 16.36 -7.48 -1.72
C LYS A 84 15.42 -8.04 -0.66
N LYS A 85 15.11 -9.33 -0.82
CA LYS A 85 14.60 -10.25 0.19
C LYS A 85 15.56 -10.26 1.39
N ASN A 86 15.04 -10.09 2.61
CA ASN A 86 15.66 -10.67 3.80
C ASN A 86 14.65 -11.56 4.51
N LYS A 87 15.03 -12.84 4.62
CA LYS A 87 14.41 -13.86 5.47
C LYS A 87 14.60 -13.44 6.93
N ASN A 88 13.59 -13.61 7.77
CA ASN A 88 13.86 -14.07 9.12
C ASN A 88 12.71 -14.87 9.73
N LYS A 89 13.14 -15.75 10.64
CA LYS A 89 12.51 -16.95 11.16
C LYS A 89 11.18 -16.69 11.88
N LYS A 90 10.22 -17.59 11.64
CA LYS A 90 9.13 -17.87 12.59
C LYS A 90 9.73 -18.48 13.85
N ASN A 91 9.40 -17.93 15.01
CA ASN A 91 9.33 -18.68 16.26
C ASN A 91 8.06 -18.28 16.99
N GLN A 92 7.31 -19.29 17.42
CA GLN A 92 6.04 -19.19 18.12
C GLN A 92 6.28 -18.99 19.62
N ASN A 93 5.62 -18.01 20.25
CA ASN A 93 4.64 -18.23 21.33
C ASN A 93 4.40 -16.98 22.20
N LYS A 94 3.10 -16.69 22.33
CA LYS A 94 2.36 -16.23 23.51
C LYS A 94 2.60 -14.83 24.08
N GLU A 95 1.56 -14.03 23.90
CA GLU A 95 0.83 -13.30 24.96
C GLU A 95 1.69 -12.36 25.80
N ASP A 96 2.07 -11.25 25.19
CA ASP A 96 1.88 -9.90 25.73
C ASP A 96 1.93 -8.96 24.52
N GLU A 97 0.98 -8.03 24.45
CA GLU A 97 0.90 -7.03 23.37
C GLU A 97 2.10 -6.08 23.51
N PHE A 98 3.25 -6.49 22.97
CA PHE A 98 4.48 -5.70 22.94
C PHE A 98 4.26 -4.51 22.02
N ILE A 99 3.69 -3.45 22.57
CA ILE A 99 3.59 -2.14 21.93
C ILE A 99 5.02 -1.64 21.80
N MET A 100 5.52 -1.64 20.57
CA MET A 100 6.90 -1.29 20.22
C MET A 100 7.16 0.23 20.28
N ASP A 101 6.38 0.96 21.08
CA ASP A 101 6.46 2.41 21.22
C ASP A 101 7.34 2.77 22.40
N ALA A 102 8.35 3.59 22.16
CA ALA A 102 9.32 4.05 23.17
C ALA A 102 8.66 4.79 24.36
N ASP A 103 7.43 5.27 24.20
CA ASP A 103 6.71 6.07 25.19
C ASP A 103 6.18 5.25 26.39
N TYR A 104 6.00 3.92 26.25
CA TYR A 104 5.45 3.08 27.31
C TYR A 104 6.45 2.84 28.46
N LEU A 105 7.74 2.69 28.17
CA LEU A 105 8.78 2.51 29.18
C LEU A 105 8.98 3.76 30.06
N LEU A 106 8.82 4.94 29.47
CA LEU A 106 8.97 6.22 30.18
C LEU A 106 7.80 6.45 31.15
N LYS A 107 6.59 5.99 30.80
CA LYS A 107 5.38 6.12 31.62
C LYS A 107 5.50 5.32 32.92
N ASN A 108 5.96 4.07 32.87
CA ASN A 108 6.08 3.23 34.07
C ASN A 108 7.09 3.78 35.09
N GLN A 109 8.21 4.36 34.63
CA GLN A 109 9.21 4.93 35.53
C GLN A 109 8.72 6.21 36.26
N ILE A 110 7.78 6.94 35.66
CA ILE A 110 7.17 8.14 36.26
C ILE A 110 6.14 7.75 37.34
N GLU A 111 5.48 6.59 37.21
CA GLU A 111 4.49 6.12 38.18
C GLU A 111 5.12 5.54 39.44
N ASP A 112 6.31 4.93 39.35
CA ASP A 112 7.06 4.39 40.50
C ASP A 112 7.77 5.47 41.34
N SER A 113 7.97 6.68 40.81
CA SER A 113 8.78 7.73 41.45
C SER A 113 8.00 8.73 42.32
N GLY A 114 6.67 8.59 42.47
CA GLY A 114 5.92 9.29 43.52
C GLY A 114 6.01 10.82 43.55
N VAL A 115 6.39 11.49 42.46
CA VAL A 115 6.44 12.96 42.38
C VAL A 115 5.07 13.49 41.93
N SER A 116 4.15 13.53 42.87
CA SER A 116 2.89 14.26 42.72
C SER A 116 3.11 15.75 43.01
N GLY A 117 3.16 16.58 41.95
CA GLY A 117 2.56 17.92 42.05
C GLY A 117 3.38 19.17 41.74
N VAL A 118 4.50 19.15 40.99
CA VAL A 118 5.17 20.40 40.57
C VAL A 118 5.78 20.28 39.17
N ASN A 119 5.28 21.05 38.18
CA ASN A 119 5.91 21.50 36.91
C ASN A 119 6.85 20.58 36.09
N VAL A 120 6.96 19.28 36.35
CA VAL A 120 7.82 18.35 35.59
C VAL A 120 7.39 18.23 34.14
N ASN A 121 6.09 18.35 33.83
CA ASN A 121 5.61 18.29 32.46
C ASN A 121 6.16 19.42 31.56
N ALA A 122 6.49 20.59 32.14
CA ALA A 122 7.05 21.71 31.39
C ALA A 122 8.55 21.50 31.12
N GLU A 123 9.32 21.09 32.13
CA GLU A 123 10.76 20.80 31.99
C GLU A 123 11.01 19.58 31.10
N ILE A 124 10.22 18.49 31.26
CA ILE A 124 10.25 17.32 30.37
C ILE A 124 9.90 17.72 28.93
N SER A 125 9.00 18.69 28.73
CA SER A 125 8.65 19.20 27.39
C SER A 125 9.80 19.97 26.76
N ASP A 126 10.53 20.77 27.56
CA ASP A 126 11.65 21.56 27.07
C ASP A 126 12.90 20.70 26.83
N GLU A 127 13.18 19.71 27.67
CA GLU A 127 14.20 18.68 27.43
C GLU A 127 13.88 17.86 26.18
N LYS A 128 12.61 17.46 25.99
CA LYS A 128 12.17 16.77 24.76
C LYS A 128 12.35 17.63 23.51
N LYS A 129 12.09 18.94 23.59
CA LYS A 129 12.35 19.88 22.47
C LYS A 129 13.83 20.05 22.19
N GLN A 130 14.66 20.14 23.23
CA GLN A 130 16.11 20.23 23.09
C GLN A 130 16.66 18.95 22.46
N LEU A 131 16.23 17.79 22.95
CA LEU A 131 16.58 16.47 22.43
C LEU A 131 16.11 16.32 20.98
N SER A 132 14.86 16.71 20.65
CA SER A 132 14.36 16.68 19.27
C SER A 132 15.19 17.57 18.35
N LYS A 133 15.61 18.74 18.83
CA LYS A 133 16.45 19.68 18.06
C LYS A 133 17.86 19.13 17.85
N SER A 134 18.44 18.47 18.84
CA SER A 134 19.74 17.79 18.72
C SER A 134 19.67 16.59 17.77
N ILE A 135 18.59 15.82 17.82
CA ILE A 135 18.32 14.73 16.88
C ILE A 135 18.16 15.28 15.46
N GLU A 136 17.38 16.34 15.28
CA GLU A 136 17.20 16.99 13.97
C GLU A 136 18.54 17.52 13.44
N GLN A 137 19.36 18.15 14.29
CA GLN A 137 20.72 18.60 13.94
C GLN A 137 21.64 17.46 13.51
N TYR A 138 21.55 16.31 14.18
CA TYR A 138 22.31 15.10 13.81
C TYR A 138 21.87 14.56 12.45
N TYR A 139 20.56 14.47 12.20
CA TYR A 139 20.04 14.08 10.89
C TYR A 139 20.37 15.11 9.79
N GLN A 140 20.47 16.39 10.15
CA GLN A 140 20.88 17.49 9.27
C GLN A 140 22.30 17.34 8.73
N LEU A 141 23.18 16.65 9.47
CA LEU A 141 24.61 16.51 9.20
C LEU A 141 24.91 15.49 8.10
N ASN A 142 24.06 14.48 7.96
CA ASN A 142 24.16 13.47 6.91
C ASN A 142 23.49 13.97 5.63
N TYR A 143 24.07 13.69 4.47
CA TYR A 143 23.42 13.88 3.18
C TYR A 143 22.47 12.69 2.92
N GLU A 144 21.32 12.97 2.31
CA GLU A 144 20.32 11.95 2.03
C GLU A 144 20.55 11.29 0.66
N ASP A 145 21.14 12.04 -0.29
CA ASP A 145 21.41 11.56 -1.64
C ASP A 145 22.64 12.26 -2.24
N ILE A 146 23.35 11.58 -3.14
CA ILE A 146 24.46 12.12 -3.92
C ILE A 146 24.02 12.11 -5.38
N ILE A 147 23.74 13.29 -5.93
CA ILE A 147 23.42 13.44 -7.35
C ILE A 147 24.70 13.86 -8.05
N ASP A 148 25.20 13.00 -8.94
CA ASP A 148 26.46 13.08 -9.69
C ASP A 148 27.72 13.11 -8.80
N ASP A 149 27.89 14.17 -8.00
CA ASP A 149 28.98 14.38 -7.03
C ASP A 149 28.64 15.41 -5.92
N LEU A 150 27.41 15.95 -5.91
CA LEU A 150 26.99 16.93 -4.92
C LEU A 150 26.23 16.22 -3.78
N PRO A 151 26.72 16.23 -2.52
CA PRO A 151 25.95 15.71 -1.40
C PRO A 151 24.73 16.63 -1.18
N THR A 152 23.55 16.14 -1.53
CA THR A 152 22.29 16.88 -1.47
C THR A 152 21.40 16.36 -0.34
N ARG A 153 20.56 17.27 0.16
CA ARG A 153 19.50 16.96 1.13
C ARG A 153 18.22 17.66 0.69
N PHE A 154 17.14 16.89 0.56
CA PHE A 154 15.85 17.44 0.16
C PHE A 154 15.23 18.19 1.34
N LYS A 155 14.92 19.48 1.16
CA LYS A 155 14.19 20.25 2.17
C LYS A 155 12.70 20.01 1.99
N TYR A 156 12.09 19.23 2.88
CA TYR A 156 10.64 19.08 2.90
C TYR A 156 9.96 20.39 3.33
N GLN A 157 8.94 20.80 2.59
CA GLN A 157 8.06 21.89 3.02
C GLN A 157 6.92 21.32 3.85
N LYS A 158 6.72 21.83 5.07
CA LYS A 158 5.55 21.49 5.88
C LYS A 158 4.31 22.05 5.20
N SER A 159 3.38 21.18 4.80
CA SER A 159 2.09 21.57 4.26
C SER A 159 1.18 22.10 5.38
N LYS A 160 0.23 22.99 5.03
CA LYS A 160 -0.81 23.45 5.95
C LYS A 160 -1.86 22.35 6.05
N SER A 161 -2.11 21.82 7.24
CA SER A 161 -3.23 20.90 7.48
C SER A 161 -4.56 21.61 7.24
N PHE A 162 -5.52 20.93 6.62
CA PHE A 162 -6.82 21.50 6.34
C PHE A 162 -7.93 20.47 6.22
N ASP A 163 -8.97 20.63 7.04
CA ASP A 163 -10.05 19.64 7.16
C ASP A 163 -11.35 20.06 6.44
N PHE A 164 -11.37 21.21 5.75
CA PHE A 164 -12.54 21.78 5.04
C PHE A 164 -13.85 21.91 5.86
N GLY A 165 -13.82 21.61 7.17
CA GLY A 165 -14.98 21.59 8.05
C GLY A 165 -15.82 20.30 7.99
N LEU A 166 -15.30 19.25 7.35
CA LEU A 166 -15.92 17.92 7.28
C LEU A 166 -15.08 16.90 8.05
N THR A 167 -15.74 15.94 8.68
CA THR A 167 -15.04 14.78 9.24
C THR A 167 -14.73 13.74 8.14
N PRO A 168 -13.75 12.84 8.32
CA PRO A 168 -13.48 11.78 7.36
C PRO A 168 -14.70 10.90 7.06
N GLU A 169 -15.52 10.63 8.08
CA GLU A 169 -16.77 9.87 7.93
C GLU A 169 -17.80 10.62 7.06
N GLU A 170 -17.94 11.94 7.28
CA GLU A 170 -18.83 12.78 6.48
C GLU A 170 -18.40 12.85 5.01
N ILE A 171 -17.08 12.85 4.74
CA ILE A 171 -16.53 12.81 3.38
C ILE A 171 -16.87 11.50 2.69
N LEU A 172 -16.76 10.36 3.39
CA LEU A 172 -17.05 9.04 2.82
C LEU A 172 -18.55 8.83 2.54
N LEU A 173 -19.43 9.51 3.28
CA LEU A 173 -20.89 9.40 3.12
C LEU A 173 -21.48 10.43 2.15
N ALA A 174 -20.72 11.45 1.78
CA ALA A 174 -21.16 12.51 0.88
C ALA A 174 -21.10 12.07 -0.59
N ASP A 175 -22.03 12.60 -1.39
CA ASP A 175 -21.97 12.42 -2.84
C ASP A 175 -20.86 13.29 -3.45
N GLU A 176 -20.22 12.79 -4.52
CA GLU A 176 -19.13 13.51 -5.21
C GLU A 176 -19.56 14.91 -5.69
N LYS A 177 -20.80 15.05 -6.17
CA LYS A 177 -21.35 16.34 -6.62
C LYS A 177 -21.37 17.37 -5.50
N ASP A 178 -21.80 16.95 -4.32
CA ASP A 178 -21.90 17.78 -3.13
C ASP A 178 -20.49 18.19 -2.61
N LEU A 179 -19.52 17.29 -2.71
CA LEU A 179 -18.11 17.60 -2.39
C LEU A 179 -17.48 18.57 -3.41
N ASN A 180 -17.74 18.38 -4.71
CA ASN A 180 -17.23 19.24 -5.77
C ASN A 180 -17.81 20.67 -5.69
N ASP A 181 -19.04 20.82 -5.20
CA ASP A 181 -19.67 22.12 -4.91
C ASP A 181 -18.98 22.86 -3.75
N LEU A 182 -18.55 22.13 -2.71
CA LEU A 182 -17.76 22.70 -1.61
C LEU A 182 -16.37 23.11 -2.11
N VAL A 183 -15.65 22.18 -2.74
CA VAL A 183 -14.30 22.38 -3.26
C VAL A 183 -14.14 21.62 -4.58
N SER A 184 -14.08 22.39 -5.66
CA SER A 184 -13.75 21.81 -6.97
C SER A 184 -12.28 21.40 -7.06
N VAL A 185 -11.99 20.37 -7.85
CA VAL A 185 -10.62 19.86 -8.11
C VAL A 185 -9.66 20.97 -8.56
N LYS A 186 -10.16 21.98 -9.30
CA LYS A 186 -9.38 23.15 -9.75
C LYS A 186 -8.80 23.98 -8.58
N LYS A 187 -9.37 23.86 -7.38
CA LYS A 187 -8.90 24.54 -6.16
C LYS A 187 -7.73 23.81 -5.48
N LEU A 188 -7.54 22.53 -5.80
CA LEU A 188 -6.45 21.69 -5.31
C LEU A 188 -5.21 21.70 -6.24
N ALA A 189 -5.25 22.48 -7.32
CA ALA A 189 -4.15 22.57 -8.27
C ALA A 189 -2.84 23.05 -7.59
N PRO A 190 -1.69 22.48 -7.96
CA PRO A 190 -0.38 22.96 -7.51
C PRO A 190 -0.12 24.44 -7.84
N PHE A 191 0.72 25.09 -7.04
CA PHE A 191 1.21 26.47 -7.25
C PHE A 191 0.15 27.58 -7.30
N ARG A 192 -0.99 27.39 -6.64
CA ARG A 192 -1.99 28.47 -6.44
C ARG A 192 -1.43 29.55 -5.50
N PRO A 193 -1.60 30.85 -5.79
CA PRO A 193 -1.09 31.90 -4.91
C PRO A 193 -1.80 31.87 -3.55
N GLU A 194 -1.03 32.00 -2.47
CA GLU A 194 -1.51 31.79 -1.10
C GLU A 194 -2.70 32.67 -0.71
N TRP A 195 -2.79 33.90 -1.22
CA TRP A 195 -3.90 34.80 -0.95
C TRP A 195 -5.23 34.30 -1.51
N LYS A 196 -5.22 33.59 -2.66
CA LYS A 196 -6.41 32.95 -3.23
C LYS A 196 -6.78 31.73 -2.43
N THR A 197 -5.81 30.86 -2.15
CA THR A 197 -6.00 29.65 -1.33
C THR A 197 -6.61 30.01 0.01
N SER A 198 -6.04 30.97 0.74
CA SER A 198 -6.55 31.42 2.05
C SER A 198 -7.98 31.94 1.99
N LYS A 199 -8.38 32.63 0.91
CA LYS A 199 -9.78 33.08 0.70
C LYS A 199 -10.72 31.90 0.45
N ASP A 200 -10.29 30.95 -0.37
CA ASP A 200 -11.05 29.72 -0.67
C ASP A 200 -11.24 28.89 0.61
N LEU A 201 -10.19 28.71 1.41
CA LEU A 201 -10.25 28.03 2.72
C LEU A 201 -11.24 28.71 3.67
N LYS A 202 -11.18 30.04 3.78
CA LYS A 202 -12.14 30.83 4.58
C LYS A 202 -13.58 30.77 4.05
N LYS A 203 -13.78 30.47 2.77
CA LYS A 203 -15.12 30.31 2.18
C LYS A 203 -15.66 28.90 2.46
N ALA A 204 -14.82 27.88 2.29
CA ALA A 204 -15.16 26.49 2.55
C ALA A 204 -15.47 26.26 4.04
N SER A 205 -14.72 26.88 4.95
CA SER A 205 -14.93 26.75 6.39
C SER A 205 -16.17 27.49 6.93
N LYS A 206 -16.90 28.24 6.09
CA LYS A 206 -18.11 28.93 6.54
C LYS A 206 -19.22 27.92 6.83
N ASN A 207 -19.75 28.00 8.03
CA ASN A 207 -20.92 27.24 8.47
C ASN A 207 -22.12 27.40 7.53
N SER A 208 -22.28 28.52 6.83
CA SER A 208 -23.36 28.69 5.84
C SER A 208 -23.26 27.72 4.67
N VAL A 209 -22.05 27.32 4.29
CA VAL A 209 -21.78 26.39 3.18
C VAL A 209 -21.78 24.95 3.68
N ILE A 210 -21.24 24.72 4.88
CA ILE A 210 -21.12 23.38 5.46
C ILE A 210 -22.47 22.84 5.97
N LYS A 211 -23.30 23.67 6.60
CA LYS A 211 -24.61 23.27 7.15
C LYS A 211 -25.53 22.57 6.13
N PRO A 212 -25.74 23.08 4.90
CA PRO A 212 -26.60 22.40 3.93
C PRO A 212 -26.02 21.04 3.50
N LEU A 213 -24.70 20.93 3.34
CA LEU A 213 -24.04 19.67 3.01
C LEU A 213 -24.20 18.63 4.12
N LYS A 214 -23.95 18.99 5.38
CA LYS A 214 -24.18 18.09 6.53
C LYS A 214 -25.62 17.59 6.61
N LYS A 215 -26.60 18.45 6.26
CA LYS A 215 -28.01 18.04 6.18
C LYS A 215 -28.31 17.07 5.04
N LYS A 216 -27.57 17.12 3.92
CA LYS A 216 -27.69 16.14 2.85
C LYS A 216 -27.03 14.82 3.26
N ILE A 217 -25.83 14.89 3.82
CA ILE A 217 -25.07 13.73 4.33
C ILE A 217 -25.88 12.96 5.38
N SER A 218 -26.53 13.64 6.33
CA SER A 218 -27.36 12.97 7.33
C SER A 218 -28.58 12.27 6.75
N LYS A 219 -29.15 12.77 5.64
CA LYS A 219 -30.23 12.09 4.91
C LYS A 219 -29.68 10.87 4.19
N ASN A 220 -28.54 11.00 3.51
CA ASN A 220 -27.91 9.90 2.79
C ASN A 220 -27.53 8.77 3.77
N TYR A 221 -26.96 9.09 4.94
CA TYR A 221 -26.66 8.11 5.98
C TYR A 221 -27.88 7.26 6.38
N LYS A 222 -29.06 7.88 6.49
CA LYS A 222 -30.29 7.15 6.78
C LYS A 222 -30.66 6.16 5.66
N VAL A 223 -30.51 6.56 4.41
CA VAL A 223 -30.74 5.67 3.26
C VAL A 223 -29.74 4.52 3.25
N TRP A 224 -28.45 4.79 3.42
CA TRP A 224 -27.39 3.77 3.45
C TRP A 224 -27.58 2.75 4.58
N THR A 225 -27.97 3.21 5.78
CA THR A 225 -28.24 2.31 6.91
C THR A 225 -29.50 1.45 6.71
N GLU A 226 -30.51 1.96 6.01
CA GLU A 226 -31.70 1.19 5.63
C GLU A 226 -31.37 0.09 4.59
N VAL A 227 -30.54 0.40 3.58
CA VAL A 227 -30.07 -0.57 2.58
C VAL A 227 -29.28 -1.70 3.24
N PHE A 228 -28.27 -1.39 4.06
CA PHE A 228 -27.47 -2.40 4.76
C PHE A 228 -28.30 -3.28 5.70
N LYS A 229 -29.32 -2.73 6.37
CA LYS A 229 -30.24 -3.52 7.21
C LYS A 229 -31.20 -4.39 6.41
N GLY A 230 -31.58 -3.97 5.19
CA GLY A 230 -32.44 -4.74 4.30
C GLY A 230 -31.77 -5.99 3.74
N GLU A 231 -30.47 -5.89 3.41
CA GLU A 231 -29.68 -7.01 2.89
C GLU A 231 -29.48 -8.12 3.93
N GLN A 232 -29.19 -7.75 5.18
CA GLN A 232 -29.04 -8.69 6.30
C GLN A 232 -30.31 -9.54 6.51
N LYS A 233 -31.50 -8.92 6.45
CA LYS A 233 -32.78 -9.63 6.60
C LYS A 233 -33.05 -10.59 5.44
N ASN A 234 -32.76 -10.19 4.19
CA ASN A 234 -32.94 -11.04 3.03
C ASN A 234 -31.98 -12.25 3.02
N GLU A 235 -30.76 -12.08 3.52
CA GLU A 235 -29.83 -13.20 3.71
C GLU A 235 -30.29 -14.19 4.80
N GLU A 236 -30.79 -13.69 5.94
CA GLU A 236 -31.34 -14.55 6.99
C GLU A 236 -32.54 -15.37 6.50
N HIS A 237 -33.42 -14.77 5.70
CA HIS A 237 -34.55 -15.47 5.09
C HIS A 237 -34.11 -16.54 4.07
N LYS A 238 -33.04 -16.33 3.32
CA LYS A 238 -32.45 -17.35 2.42
C LYS A 238 -31.77 -18.49 3.20
N LYS A 239 -31.01 -18.18 4.27
CA LYS A 239 -30.34 -19.17 5.13
C LYS A 239 -31.35 -20.06 5.89
N LYS A 240 -32.52 -19.53 6.26
CA LYS A 240 -33.61 -20.32 6.88
C LYS A 240 -34.35 -21.23 5.88
N LYS A 241 -34.39 -20.89 4.59
CA LYS A 241 -34.98 -21.75 3.54
C LYS A 241 -34.08 -22.90 3.08
N ILE A 242 -32.77 -22.79 3.27
CA ILE A 242 -31.79 -23.83 2.89
C ILE A 242 -31.64 -24.92 3.98
N LYS A 243 -32.13 -24.66 5.21
CA LYS A 243 -32.11 -25.60 6.34
C LYS A 243 -33.41 -26.42 6.52
N LYS A 244 -34.37 -26.29 5.62
CA LYS A 244 -35.58 -27.12 5.52
C LYS A 244 -35.53 -27.90 4.21
#